data_AF-A0A7K4AC09-F1
#
_entry.id   AF-A0A7K4AC09-F1
#
_cell.length_a   1.000
_cell.length_b   1.000
_cell.length_c   1.000
_cell.angle_alpha   90.00
_cell.angle_beta   90.00
_cell.angle_gamma   90.00
#
_symmetry.space_group_name_H-M   'P 1'
#
loop_
_entity.id
_entity.type
_entity.pdbx_description
1 polymer ?
#
loop_
_entity_poly.entity_id
_entity_poly.type
_entity_poly.pdbx_seq_one_letter_code
_entity_poly.pdbx_strand_id
1 'polypeptide(L)'
;MCRYPEVRKALPILLATRNNDITVLEALEEGSLKENNFDFSSKIMNEENAHELMDFMIGSGLSKLFTDDRVKNLVDYVLGVEVGLDTNGWKNRGGKQMETVVGVFISNAVRKNPVLEYISEATPSAIKKKFGVDLSVDKSKRRFDFAVFNRELRQLYLIETNFYNGGGSKLKAVCGEFRQLNSQLSAQNIAFLWITDGRGWRTAEYSLNEAYDELDYTANLKMLEDGFLDSIFSRN
;
A
#
# COMPACT_ATOMS: atom_id res chain seq x y z
N MET A 1 0.21 -3.44 30.70
CA MET A 1 0.67 -2.04 30.65
C MET A 1 0.18 -1.19 31.83
N CYS A 2 -1.03 -1.40 32.37
CA CYS A 2 -1.53 -0.61 33.52
C CYS A 2 -0.63 -0.68 34.78
N ARG A 3 0.01 -1.83 35.01
CA ARG A 3 0.93 -2.04 36.15
C ARG A 3 2.32 -1.42 35.97
N TYR A 4 2.80 -1.36 34.73
CA TYR A 4 4.12 -0.83 34.35
C TYR A 4 3.97 0.05 33.11
N PRO A 5 3.39 1.26 33.28
CA PRO A 5 3.06 2.11 32.14
C PRO A 5 4.30 2.51 31.33
N GLU A 6 5.45 2.64 31.97
CA GLU A 6 6.73 3.04 31.38
C GLU A 6 7.23 2.12 30.26
N VAL A 7 6.80 0.85 30.24
CA VAL A 7 7.16 -0.12 29.21
C VAL A 7 6.78 0.37 27.81
N ARG A 8 5.72 1.17 27.69
CA ARG A 8 5.29 1.75 26.41
C ARG A 8 6.40 2.53 25.70
N LYS A 9 7.31 3.17 26.47
CA LYS A 9 8.41 3.98 25.92
C LYS A 9 9.46 3.15 25.19
N ALA A 10 9.51 1.84 25.45
CA ALA A 10 10.40 0.92 24.74
C ALA A 10 9.82 0.46 23.39
N LEU A 11 8.49 0.56 23.19
CA LEU A 11 7.83 0.05 21.99
C LEU A 11 8.33 0.71 20.70
N PRO A 12 8.51 2.05 20.61
CA PRO A 12 9.06 2.66 19.41
C PRO A 12 10.40 2.04 18.99
N ILE A 13 11.31 1.84 19.94
CA ILE A 13 12.64 1.27 19.71
C ILE A 13 12.51 -0.17 19.18
N LEU A 14 11.65 -0.98 19.80
CA LEU A 14 11.43 -2.37 19.38
C LEU A 14 10.80 -2.49 17.98
N LEU A 15 10.09 -1.44 17.56
CA LEU A 15 9.51 -1.28 16.23
C LEU A 15 10.45 -0.56 15.26
N ALA A 16 11.71 -0.33 15.63
CA ALA A 16 12.68 0.37 14.79
C ALA A 16 12.23 1.79 14.37
N THR A 17 11.48 2.49 15.23
CA THR A 17 11.05 3.87 14.99
C THR A 17 11.47 4.79 16.11
N ARG A 18 11.69 6.07 15.75
CA ARG A 18 11.98 7.16 16.70
C ARG A 18 10.74 8.01 16.98
N ASN A 19 9.63 7.74 16.29
CA ASN A 19 8.39 8.45 16.51
C ASN A 19 7.72 7.96 17.78
N ASN A 20 7.16 8.90 18.53
CA ASN A 20 6.43 8.62 19.76
C ASN A 20 4.96 8.25 19.52
N ASP A 21 4.52 8.34 18.27
CA ASP A 21 3.20 7.97 17.81
C ASP A 21 3.31 7.24 16.46
N ILE A 22 2.37 6.33 16.21
CA ILE A 22 2.24 5.63 14.94
C ILE A 22 0.78 5.69 14.51
N THR A 23 0.54 6.20 13.30
CA THR A 23 -0.76 6.08 12.62
C THR A 23 -0.78 4.84 11.74
N VAL A 24 -1.76 3.97 11.96
CA VAL A 24 -2.06 2.80 11.12
C VAL A 24 -3.31 3.08 10.30
N LEU A 25 -3.22 2.86 8.99
CA LEU A 25 -4.36 2.91 8.08
C LEU A 25 -4.92 1.49 7.91
N GLU A 26 -6.22 1.34 8.16
CA GLU A 26 -6.94 0.10 7.95
C GLU A 26 -8.01 0.30 6.86
N ALA A 27 -8.00 -0.56 5.85
CA ALA A 27 -9.04 -0.57 4.83
C ALA A 27 -10.21 -1.44 5.32
N LEU A 28 -11.38 -0.84 5.46
CA LEU A 28 -12.59 -1.55 5.89
C LEU A 28 -13.29 -2.22 4.70
N GLU A 29 -13.99 -3.32 4.98
CA GLU A 29 -14.68 -4.11 3.93
C GLU A 29 -15.71 -3.31 3.14
N GLU A 30 -16.23 -2.21 3.66
CA GLU A 30 -17.17 -1.31 2.97
C GLU A 30 -16.50 -0.35 1.98
N GLY A 31 -15.16 -0.29 1.96
CA GLY A 31 -14.39 0.59 1.08
C GLY A 31 -14.14 1.98 1.68
N SER A 32 -13.92 2.04 2.98
CA SER A 32 -13.54 3.25 3.72
C SER A 32 -12.19 3.03 4.42
N LEU A 33 -11.50 4.12 4.77
CA LEU A 33 -10.25 4.06 5.51
C LEU A 33 -10.48 4.46 6.96
N LYS A 34 -10.01 3.63 7.89
CA LYS A 34 -9.93 3.97 9.30
C LYS A 34 -8.50 4.30 9.67
N GLU A 35 -8.27 5.49 10.19
CA GLU A 35 -6.99 5.86 10.79
C GLU A 35 -7.03 5.56 12.28
N ASN A 36 -6.12 4.70 12.75
CA ASN A 36 -5.91 4.45 14.17
C ASN A 36 -4.57 5.07 14.59
N ASN A 37 -4.58 5.99 15.55
CA ASN A 37 -3.37 6.61 16.08
C ASN A 37 -3.00 5.97 17.42
N PHE A 38 -1.77 5.47 17.52
CA PHE A 38 -1.22 4.88 18.72
C PHE A 38 -0.15 5.78 19.31
N ASP A 39 -0.44 6.40 20.45
CA ASP A 39 0.48 7.29 21.18
C ASP A 39 1.25 6.52 22.27
N PHE A 40 2.56 6.40 22.11
CA PHE A 40 3.48 5.79 23.07
C PHE A 40 3.98 6.77 24.14
N SER A 41 3.69 8.07 24.00
CA SER A 41 4.13 9.13 24.91
C SER A 41 3.09 9.59 25.92
N SER A 42 1.81 9.26 25.72
CA SER A 42 0.70 9.66 26.60
C SER A 42 1.07 9.51 28.07
N LYS A 43 0.86 10.55 28.88
CA LYS A 43 1.24 10.55 30.31
C LYS A 43 0.33 9.66 31.15
N ILE A 44 -0.92 9.46 30.72
CA ILE A 44 -1.96 8.75 31.48
C ILE A 44 -2.23 7.41 30.80
N MET A 45 -2.07 6.32 31.55
CA MET A 45 -2.40 4.96 31.11
C MET A 45 -3.70 4.55 31.81
N ASN A 46 -4.75 4.31 31.04
CA ASN A 46 -6.02 3.74 31.51
C ASN A 46 -6.24 2.38 30.83
N GLU A 47 -7.31 1.66 31.16
CA GLU A 47 -7.55 0.33 30.57
C GLU A 47 -7.80 0.39 29.06
N GLU A 48 -8.50 1.42 28.60
CA GLU A 48 -8.82 1.61 27.18
C GLU A 48 -7.55 1.77 26.33
N ASN A 49 -6.68 2.74 26.67
CA ASN A 49 -5.45 2.95 25.92
C ASN A 49 -4.41 1.83 26.11
N ALA A 50 -4.47 1.10 27.24
CA ALA A 50 -3.67 -0.11 27.43
C ALA A 50 -4.13 -1.24 26.49
N HIS A 51 -5.44 -1.38 26.27
CA HIS A 51 -5.99 -2.35 25.31
C HIS A 51 -5.65 -1.96 23.88
N GLU A 52 -5.80 -0.69 23.48
CA GLU A 52 -5.43 -0.22 22.14
C GLU A 52 -3.95 -0.50 21.82
N LEU A 53 -3.05 -0.19 22.76
CA LEU A 53 -1.62 -0.49 22.60
C LEU A 53 -1.34 -1.99 22.56
N MET A 54 -2.09 -2.80 23.31
CA MET A 54 -1.96 -4.25 23.26
C MET A 54 -2.43 -4.82 21.92
N ASP A 55 -3.57 -4.36 21.41
CA ASP A 55 -4.09 -4.75 20.10
C ASP A 55 -3.10 -4.38 19.00
N PHE A 56 -2.49 -3.19 19.09
CA PHE A 56 -1.41 -2.80 18.21
C PHE A 56 -0.18 -3.72 18.32
N MET A 57 0.24 -4.10 19.53
CA MET A 57 1.36 -5.05 19.72
C MET A 57 1.06 -6.44 19.14
N ILE A 58 -0.19 -6.88 19.22
CA ILE A 58 -0.64 -8.14 18.62
C ILE A 58 -0.66 -8.02 17.10
N GLY A 59 -1.33 -7.00 16.57
CA GLY A 59 -1.50 -6.76 15.13
C GLY A 59 -0.19 -6.48 14.39
N SER A 60 0.74 -5.76 15.01
CA SER A 60 2.09 -5.52 14.46
C SER A 60 2.98 -6.77 14.48
N GLY A 61 2.58 -7.82 15.23
CA GLY A 61 3.39 -9.00 15.47
C GLY A 61 4.51 -8.80 16.47
N LEU A 62 4.63 -7.62 17.10
CA LEU A 62 5.64 -7.34 18.12
C LEU A 62 5.50 -8.26 19.34
N SER A 63 4.27 -8.62 19.70
CA SER A 63 3.99 -9.63 20.74
C SER A 63 4.75 -10.94 20.53
N LYS A 64 4.94 -11.36 19.27
CA LYS A 64 5.66 -12.58 18.90
C LYS A 64 7.14 -12.54 19.26
N LEU A 65 7.72 -11.35 19.45
CA LEU A 65 9.08 -11.17 19.96
C LEU A 65 9.23 -11.74 21.38
N PHE A 66 8.15 -11.69 22.16
CA PHE A 66 8.13 -12.07 23.56
C PHE A 66 7.49 -13.44 23.79
N THR A 67 6.62 -13.89 22.89
CA THR A 67 5.94 -15.19 23.01
C THR A 67 6.66 -16.31 22.30
N ASP A 68 7.45 -16.00 21.27
CA ASP A 68 8.19 -17.01 20.51
C ASP A 68 9.64 -17.05 21.01
N ASP A 69 10.22 -18.24 21.17
CA ASP A 69 11.63 -18.44 21.55
C ASP A 69 12.65 -18.01 20.47
N ARG A 70 12.24 -17.15 19.54
CA ARG A 70 13.05 -16.63 18.44
C ARG A 70 14.04 -15.57 18.91
N VAL A 71 13.72 -14.81 19.96
CA VAL A 71 14.61 -13.80 20.53
C VAL A 71 15.16 -14.27 21.87
N LYS A 72 16.45 -14.65 21.85
CA LYS A 72 17.17 -15.11 23.04
C LYS A 72 17.71 -13.97 23.90
N ASN A 73 17.97 -12.81 23.29
CA ASN A 73 18.52 -11.64 23.96
C ASN A 73 17.92 -10.36 23.37
N LEU A 74 17.19 -9.61 24.20
CA LEU A 74 16.53 -8.37 23.81
C LEU A 74 17.53 -7.25 23.50
N VAL A 75 18.68 -7.22 24.19
CA VAL A 75 19.73 -6.21 23.98
C VAL A 75 20.32 -6.35 22.58
N ASP A 76 20.63 -7.59 22.16
CA ASP A 76 21.16 -7.88 20.83
C ASP A 76 20.15 -7.54 19.73
N TYR A 77 18.86 -7.79 19.98
CA TYR A 77 17.79 -7.38 19.07
C TYR A 77 17.75 -5.85 18.90
N VAL A 78 17.74 -5.09 20.01
CA VAL A 78 17.73 -3.63 19.98
C VAL A 78 18.98 -3.07 19.28
N LEU A 79 20.16 -3.64 19.55
CA LEU A 79 21.39 -3.27 18.86
C LEU A 79 21.27 -3.52 17.34
N GLY A 80 20.73 -4.67 16.94
CA GLY A 80 20.48 -5.02 15.53
C GLY A 80 19.52 -4.05 14.82
N VAL A 81 18.49 -3.59 15.53
CA VAL A 81 17.56 -2.57 15.07
C VAL A 81 18.26 -1.23 14.86
N GLU A 82 19.02 -0.75 15.85
CA GLU A 82 19.74 0.53 15.79
C GLU A 82 20.80 0.58 14.69
N VAL A 83 21.47 -0.55 14.40
CA VAL A 83 22.46 -0.65 13.31
C VAL A 83 21.84 -0.93 11.94
N GLY A 84 20.51 -1.00 11.84
CA GLY A 84 19.78 -0.95 10.56
C GLY A 84 19.61 -2.28 9.82
N LEU A 85 19.75 -3.42 10.50
CA LEU A 85 19.60 -4.75 9.87
C LEU A 85 18.19 -5.01 9.30
N ASP A 86 17.15 -4.30 9.77
CA ASP A 86 15.74 -4.51 9.36
C ASP A 86 15.26 -3.55 8.24
N THR A 87 16.12 -2.66 7.73
CA THR A 87 15.74 -1.62 6.74
C THR A 87 15.25 -2.18 5.39
N ASN A 88 15.70 -3.38 5.01
CA ASN A 88 15.28 -4.05 3.78
C ASN A 88 13.93 -4.77 3.92
N GLY A 89 13.64 -5.33 5.11
CA GLY A 89 12.36 -5.98 5.40
C GLY A 89 11.20 -4.98 5.40
N TRP A 90 11.43 -3.79 5.96
CA TRP A 90 10.46 -2.70 6.01
C TRP A 90 9.94 -2.25 4.64
N LYS A 91 10.84 -2.12 3.63
CA LYS A 91 10.47 -1.69 2.28
C LYS A 91 9.54 -2.69 1.58
N ASN A 92 9.78 -3.98 1.79
CA ASN A 92 8.95 -5.04 1.22
C ASN A 92 7.58 -5.14 1.92
N ARG A 93 7.51 -4.83 3.22
CA ARG A 93 6.25 -4.77 3.97
C ARG A 93 5.36 -3.62 3.55
N GLY A 94 5.92 -2.42 3.33
CA GLY A 94 5.15 -1.24 2.91
C GLY A 94 4.48 -1.39 1.54
N GLY A 95 5.19 -1.98 0.56
CA GLY A 95 4.59 -2.33 -0.74
C GLY A 95 3.41 -3.29 -0.59
N LYS A 96 3.59 -4.36 0.20
CA LYS A 96 2.51 -5.34 0.41
C LYS A 96 1.30 -4.78 1.15
N GLN A 97 1.52 -3.83 2.06
CA GLN A 97 0.44 -3.12 2.75
C GLN A 97 -0.37 -2.26 1.77
N MET A 98 0.31 -1.53 0.88
CA MET A 98 -0.36 -0.72 -0.14
C MET A 98 -1.22 -1.58 -1.08
N GLU A 99 -0.67 -2.70 -1.55
CA GLU A 99 -1.44 -3.68 -2.34
C GLU A 99 -2.66 -4.19 -1.57
N THR A 100 -2.51 -4.49 -0.28
CA THR A 100 -3.62 -4.98 0.55
C THR A 100 -4.74 -3.96 0.65
N VAL A 101 -4.41 -2.71 0.95
CA VAL A 101 -5.39 -1.60 1.04
C VAL A 101 -6.10 -1.39 -0.29
N VAL A 102 -5.35 -1.23 -1.38
CA VAL A 102 -5.92 -1.03 -2.72
C VAL A 102 -6.75 -2.25 -3.16
N GLY A 103 -6.32 -3.46 -2.80
CA GLY A 103 -7.03 -4.70 -3.07
C GLY A 103 -8.42 -4.74 -2.46
N VAL A 104 -8.63 -4.16 -1.26
CA VAL A 104 -9.97 -4.02 -0.65
C VAL A 104 -10.87 -3.17 -1.54
N PHE A 105 -10.41 -1.99 -1.97
CA PHE A 105 -11.17 -1.10 -2.86
C PHE A 105 -11.53 -1.76 -4.19
N ILE A 106 -10.56 -2.43 -4.84
CA ILE A 106 -10.81 -3.16 -6.10
C ILE A 106 -11.83 -4.27 -5.87
N SER A 107 -11.68 -5.06 -4.80
CA SER A 107 -12.60 -6.14 -4.48
C SER A 107 -14.04 -5.63 -4.28
N ASN A 108 -14.18 -4.43 -3.70
CA ASN A 108 -15.47 -3.81 -3.47
C ASN A 108 -16.09 -3.29 -4.76
N ALA A 109 -15.31 -2.63 -5.61
CA ALA A 109 -15.76 -2.20 -6.94
C ALA A 109 -16.25 -3.40 -7.77
N VAL A 110 -15.54 -4.52 -7.73
CA VAL A 110 -15.92 -5.76 -8.42
C VAL A 110 -17.15 -6.41 -7.80
N ARG A 111 -17.28 -6.43 -6.46
CA ARG A 111 -18.48 -6.93 -5.78
C ARG A 111 -19.73 -6.15 -6.13
N LYS A 112 -19.61 -4.83 -6.29
CA LYS A 112 -20.71 -3.94 -6.70
C LYS A 112 -21.08 -4.09 -8.18
N ASN A 113 -20.13 -4.50 -9.03
CA ASN A 113 -20.28 -4.54 -10.48
C ASN A 113 -19.94 -5.93 -11.04
N PRO A 114 -20.94 -6.81 -11.26
CA PRO A 114 -20.73 -8.18 -11.72
C PRO A 114 -20.04 -8.31 -13.09
N VAL A 115 -20.00 -7.25 -13.88
CA VAL A 115 -19.35 -7.20 -15.21
C VAL A 115 -17.82 -7.11 -15.09
N LEU A 116 -17.31 -6.74 -13.91
CA LEU A 116 -15.90 -6.62 -13.62
C LEU A 116 -15.34 -7.95 -13.12
N GLU A 117 -14.10 -8.23 -13.50
CA GLU A 117 -13.28 -9.30 -12.93
C GLU A 117 -11.89 -8.76 -12.64
N TYR A 118 -11.21 -9.28 -11.61
CA TYR A 118 -9.85 -8.86 -11.31
C TYR A 118 -8.92 -10.00 -10.93
N ILE A 119 -7.61 -9.76 -11.05
CA ILE A 119 -6.53 -10.59 -10.50
C ILE A 119 -5.49 -9.70 -9.84
N SER A 120 -4.89 -10.19 -8.77
CA SER A 120 -3.66 -9.67 -8.18
C SER A 120 -2.43 -10.32 -8.82
N GLU A 121 -1.26 -9.69 -8.72
CA GLU A 121 0.02 -10.23 -9.23
C GLU A 121 -0.08 -10.59 -10.73
N ALA A 122 -0.65 -9.69 -11.52
CA ALA A 122 -1.07 -9.92 -12.88
C ALA A 122 0.13 -9.95 -13.86
N THR A 123 0.48 -11.14 -14.33
CA THR A 123 1.45 -11.33 -15.43
C THR A 123 0.73 -11.35 -16.79
N PRO A 124 1.42 -11.06 -17.91
CA PRO A 124 0.85 -11.22 -19.26
C PRO A 124 0.21 -12.60 -19.48
N SER A 125 0.84 -13.67 -18.97
CA SER A 125 0.31 -15.03 -19.08
C SER A 125 -0.96 -15.25 -18.24
N ALA A 126 -1.04 -14.66 -17.04
CA ALA A 126 -2.24 -14.75 -16.19
C ALA A 126 -3.40 -13.94 -16.78
N ILE A 127 -3.11 -12.74 -17.32
CA ILE A 127 -4.07 -11.88 -18.02
C ILE A 127 -4.63 -12.61 -19.24
N LYS A 128 -3.78 -13.19 -20.09
CA LYS A 128 -4.22 -13.97 -21.25
C LYS A 128 -5.09 -15.15 -20.84
N LYS A 129 -4.67 -15.89 -19.81
CA LYS A 129 -5.41 -17.06 -19.33
C LYS A 129 -6.79 -16.70 -18.78
N LYS A 130 -6.91 -15.59 -18.03
CA LYS A 130 -8.16 -15.23 -17.37
C LYS A 130 -9.10 -14.40 -18.24
N PHE A 131 -8.55 -13.39 -18.93
CA PHE A 131 -9.34 -12.40 -19.67
C PHE A 131 -9.30 -12.61 -21.19
N GLY A 132 -8.41 -13.48 -21.69
CA GLY A 132 -8.24 -13.69 -23.13
C GLY A 132 -7.60 -12.50 -23.86
N VAL A 133 -6.95 -11.59 -23.13
CA VAL A 133 -6.28 -10.41 -23.67
C VAL A 133 -4.79 -10.68 -23.80
N ASP A 134 -4.24 -10.47 -25.00
CA ASP A 134 -2.80 -10.50 -25.24
C ASP A 134 -2.17 -9.16 -24.86
N LEU A 135 -1.09 -9.21 -24.08
CA LEU A 135 -0.38 -8.04 -23.59
C LEU A 135 1.06 -8.06 -24.11
N SER A 136 1.41 -7.10 -24.95
CA SER A 136 2.78 -6.89 -25.42
C SER A 136 3.45 -5.79 -24.59
N VAL A 137 4.42 -6.17 -23.76
CA VAL A 137 5.24 -5.22 -23.00
C VAL A 137 6.70 -5.61 -23.13
N ASP A 138 7.60 -4.61 -23.18
CA ASP A 138 9.05 -4.79 -23.39
C ASP A 138 9.69 -5.81 -22.43
N LYS A 139 9.09 -5.96 -21.24
CA LYS A 139 9.49 -6.97 -20.25
C LYS A 139 8.45 -8.08 -20.22
N SER A 140 8.68 -9.16 -20.95
CA SER A 140 7.80 -10.35 -20.99
C SER A 140 7.51 -11.00 -19.63
N LYS A 141 8.24 -10.61 -18.58
CA LYS A 141 8.06 -11.04 -17.18
C LYS A 141 7.49 -9.94 -16.27
N ARG A 142 7.02 -8.82 -16.80
CA ARG A 142 6.39 -7.77 -15.98
C ARG A 142 5.20 -8.37 -15.23
N ARG A 143 5.04 -7.92 -13.99
CA ARG A 143 3.96 -8.34 -13.10
C ARG A 143 3.40 -7.06 -12.50
N PHE A 144 2.15 -6.79 -12.82
CA PHE A 144 1.40 -5.66 -12.29
C PHE A 144 0.79 -6.08 -10.95
N ASP A 145 0.61 -5.14 -10.03
CA ASP A 145 -0.03 -5.43 -8.75
C ASP A 145 -1.46 -5.95 -8.94
N PHE A 146 -2.23 -5.32 -9.85
CA PHE A 146 -3.56 -5.78 -10.22
C PHE A 146 -3.87 -5.62 -11.72
N ALA A 147 -4.79 -6.44 -12.19
CA ALA A 147 -5.48 -6.23 -13.46
C ALA A 147 -6.99 -6.36 -13.24
N VAL A 148 -7.76 -5.38 -13.73
CA VAL A 148 -9.22 -5.35 -13.71
C VAL A 148 -9.71 -5.37 -15.15
N PHE A 149 -10.67 -6.21 -15.46
CA PHE A 149 -11.27 -6.34 -16.79
C PHE A 149 -12.76 -6.07 -16.72
N ASN A 150 -13.22 -5.11 -17.51
CA ASN A 150 -14.64 -4.88 -17.73
C ASN A 150 -15.07 -5.67 -18.98
N ARG A 151 -15.94 -6.67 -18.78
CA ARG A 151 -16.39 -7.57 -19.86
C ARG A 151 -17.29 -6.90 -20.89
N GLU A 152 -18.10 -5.92 -20.47
CA GLU A 152 -19.02 -5.22 -21.36
C GLU A 152 -18.28 -4.24 -22.26
N LEU A 153 -17.37 -3.45 -21.67
CA LEU A 153 -16.54 -2.50 -22.41
C LEU A 153 -15.39 -3.18 -23.17
N ARG A 154 -15.11 -4.46 -22.86
CA ARG A 154 -13.90 -5.18 -23.28
C ARG A 154 -12.61 -4.41 -22.96
N GLN A 155 -12.62 -3.68 -21.85
CA GLN A 155 -11.53 -2.79 -21.43
C GLN A 155 -10.70 -3.45 -20.33
N LEU A 156 -9.38 -3.48 -20.54
CA LEU A 156 -8.42 -3.92 -19.53
C LEU A 156 -7.80 -2.70 -18.84
N TYR A 157 -7.73 -2.77 -17.50
CA TYR A 157 -7.10 -1.79 -16.63
C TYR A 157 -5.95 -2.49 -15.89
N LEU A 158 -4.74 -1.99 -16.04
CA LEU A 158 -3.55 -2.46 -15.33
C LEU A 158 -3.18 -1.46 -14.25
N ILE A 159 -2.92 -1.94 -13.04
CA ILE A 159 -2.79 -1.11 -11.85
C ILE A 159 -1.45 -1.38 -11.17
N GLU A 160 -0.71 -0.31 -10.91
CA GLU A 160 0.51 -0.32 -10.10
C GLU A 160 0.29 0.54 -8.85
N THR A 161 0.71 0.01 -7.70
CA THR A 161 0.55 0.66 -6.40
C THR A 161 1.91 1.00 -5.82
N ASN A 162 2.02 2.19 -5.23
CA ASN A 162 3.25 2.59 -4.58
C ASN A 162 3.00 3.30 -3.26
N PHE A 163 3.86 2.97 -2.30
CA PHE A 163 3.89 3.59 -0.98
C PHE A 163 5.10 4.51 -0.87
N TYR A 164 4.85 5.82 -0.90
CA TYR A 164 5.87 6.85 -0.77
C TYR A 164 5.78 7.49 0.61
N ASN A 165 6.34 6.79 1.60
CA ASN A 165 6.53 7.23 2.99
C ASN A 165 7.27 8.59 3.17
N GLY A 166 7.62 9.28 2.08
CA GLY A 166 8.30 10.58 2.00
C GLY A 166 8.69 10.94 0.56
N GLY A 167 9.31 12.10 0.38
CA GLY A 167 9.84 12.56 -0.92
C GLY A 167 11.19 11.97 -1.30
N GLY A 168 11.53 11.95 -2.59
CA GLY A 168 12.87 11.57 -3.04
C GLY A 168 13.00 11.21 -4.53
N SER A 169 14.23 10.97 -4.96
CA SER A 169 14.62 10.63 -6.35
C SER A 169 13.95 9.37 -6.91
N LYS A 170 13.45 8.48 -6.04
CA LYS A 170 12.69 7.28 -6.42
C LYS A 170 11.41 7.64 -7.19
N LEU A 171 10.69 8.68 -6.75
CA LEU A 171 9.45 9.07 -7.41
C LEU A 171 9.71 9.55 -8.84
N LYS A 172 10.75 10.37 -9.03
CA LYS A 172 11.12 10.87 -10.36
C LYS A 172 11.46 9.74 -11.35
N ALA A 173 12.18 8.72 -10.88
CA ALA A 173 12.49 7.54 -11.70
C ALA A 173 11.22 6.74 -12.05
N VAL A 174 10.31 6.56 -11.10
CA VAL A 174 9.03 5.87 -11.33
C VAL A 174 8.13 6.64 -12.29
N CYS A 175 8.04 7.97 -12.17
CA CYS A 175 7.29 8.80 -13.11
C CYS A 175 7.73 8.56 -14.56
N GLY A 176 9.04 8.56 -14.84
CA GLY A 176 9.57 8.33 -16.18
C GLY A 176 9.25 6.93 -16.72
N GLU A 177 9.40 5.90 -15.88
CA GLU A 177 9.04 4.52 -16.25
C GLU A 177 7.55 4.38 -16.56
N PHE A 178 6.69 5.01 -15.74
CA PHE A 178 5.24 4.88 -15.86
C PHE A 178 4.66 5.65 -17.04
N ARG A 179 5.26 6.79 -17.42
CA ARG A 179 4.88 7.48 -18.68
C ARG A 179 5.13 6.61 -19.91
N GLN A 180 6.33 6.02 -19.99
CA GLN A 180 6.66 5.10 -21.08
C GLN A 180 5.70 3.90 -21.11
N LEU A 181 5.39 3.34 -19.93
CA LEU A 181 4.47 2.23 -19.79
C LEU A 181 3.04 2.62 -20.20
N ASN A 182 2.54 3.79 -19.77
CA ASN A 182 1.21 4.28 -20.16
C ASN A 182 1.11 4.39 -21.68
N SER A 183 2.09 5.03 -22.33
CA SER A 183 2.12 5.15 -23.79
C SER A 183 2.08 3.78 -24.49
N GLN A 184 2.84 2.79 -24.01
CA GLN A 184 2.84 1.44 -24.56
C GLN A 184 1.51 0.70 -24.38
N LEU A 185 0.84 0.90 -23.25
CA LEU A 185 -0.42 0.23 -22.92
C LEU A 185 -1.60 0.90 -23.65
N SER A 186 -1.64 2.23 -23.70
CA SER A 186 -2.67 2.98 -24.41
C SER A 186 -2.68 2.67 -25.91
N ALA A 187 -1.50 2.45 -26.51
CA ALA A 187 -1.38 1.99 -27.90
C ALA A 187 -2.03 0.60 -28.15
N GLN A 188 -2.29 -0.17 -27.10
CA GLN A 188 -2.96 -1.47 -27.13
C GLN A 188 -4.41 -1.41 -26.62
N ASN A 189 -4.98 -0.21 -26.44
CA ASN A 189 -6.28 0.00 -25.82
C ASN A 189 -6.34 -0.56 -24.39
N ILE A 190 -5.25 -0.43 -23.62
CA ILE A 190 -5.16 -0.86 -22.22
C ILE A 190 -4.94 0.37 -21.37
N ALA A 191 -5.80 0.55 -20.36
CA ALA A 191 -5.72 1.68 -19.44
C ALA A 191 -4.71 1.35 -18.32
N PHE A 192 -3.85 2.31 -17.98
CA PHE A 192 -2.91 2.18 -16.88
C PHE A 192 -3.33 3.09 -15.72
N LEU A 193 -3.43 2.54 -14.52
CA LEU A 193 -3.74 3.26 -13.29
C LEU A 193 -2.54 3.23 -12.36
N TRP A 194 -2.11 4.42 -11.93
CA TRP A 194 -1.10 4.56 -10.89
C TRP A 194 -1.74 5.01 -9.59
N ILE A 195 -1.65 4.18 -8.55
CA ILE A 195 -2.23 4.45 -7.24
C ILE A 195 -1.13 4.66 -6.20
N THR A 196 -1.25 5.73 -5.43
CA THR A 196 -0.26 6.10 -4.41
C THR A 196 -0.91 6.36 -3.05
N ASP A 197 -0.08 6.46 -2.00
CA ASP A 197 -0.50 6.86 -0.65
C ASP A 197 -0.72 8.38 -0.50
N GLY A 198 -0.39 9.18 -1.51
CA GLY A 198 -0.58 10.63 -1.53
C GLY A 198 0.41 11.45 -0.70
N ARG A 199 1.17 10.87 0.25
CA ARG A 199 2.19 11.63 1.02
C ARG A 199 3.34 12.10 0.15
N GLY A 200 3.83 11.25 -0.77
CA GLY A 200 4.86 11.61 -1.72
C GLY A 200 4.51 12.82 -2.59
N TRP A 201 3.20 13.11 -2.76
CA TRP A 201 2.73 14.23 -3.58
C TRP A 201 3.10 15.59 -3.01
N ARG A 202 3.13 15.72 -1.69
CA ARG A 202 3.46 16.98 -1.01
C ARG A 202 4.91 17.44 -1.25
N THR A 203 5.79 16.51 -1.58
CA THR A 203 7.24 16.75 -1.66
C THR A 203 7.80 16.71 -3.08
N ALA A 204 7.01 16.27 -4.05
CA ALA A 204 7.45 16.06 -5.42
C ALA A 204 6.42 16.54 -6.45
N GLU A 205 5.63 17.54 -6.05
CA GLU A 205 4.56 18.18 -6.82
C GLU A 205 5.00 18.50 -8.25
N TYR A 206 6.20 19.05 -8.45
CA TYR A 206 6.69 19.38 -9.80
C TYR A 206 6.87 18.15 -10.71
N SER A 207 7.52 17.09 -10.22
CA SER A 207 7.74 15.86 -11.02
C SER A 207 6.46 15.03 -11.20
N LEU A 208 5.51 15.16 -10.27
CA LEU A 208 4.17 14.59 -10.42
C LEU A 208 3.34 15.39 -11.41
N ASN A 209 3.37 16.73 -11.38
CA ASN A 209 2.67 17.57 -12.34
C ASN A 209 3.07 17.24 -13.78
N GLU A 210 4.37 17.10 -14.06
CA GLU A 210 4.79 16.66 -15.39
C GLU A 210 4.31 15.23 -15.72
N ALA A 211 4.10 14.37 -14.71
CA ALA A 211 3.59 13.02 -14.95
C ALA A 211 2.08 12.97 -15.12
N TYR A 212 1.33 13.89 -14.48
CA TYR A 212 -0.11 14.03 -14.64
C TYR A 212 -0.49 14.37 -16.08
N ASP A 213 0.31 15.20 -16.75
CA ASP A 213 0.02 15.58 -18.14
C ASP A 213 0.07 14.38 -19.10
N GLU A 214 0.76 13.30 -18.73
CA GLU A 214 0.98 12.11 -19.57
C GLU A 214 0.33 10.83 -19.04
N LEU A 215 -0.15 10.82 -17.80
CA LEU A 215 -0.78 9.66 -17.15
C LEU A 215 -2.29 9.90 -17.00
N ASP A 216 -3.07 9.17 -17.80
CA ASP A 216 -4.53 9.33 -17.85
C ASP A 216 -5.22 9.08 -16.50
N TYR A 217 -4.69 8.14 -15.71
CA TYR A 217 -5.26 7.75 -14.42
C TYR A 217 -4.21 7.67 -13.32
N THR A 218 -4.12 8.73 -12.51
CA THR A 218 -3.32 8.76 -11.29
C THR A 218 -4.21 9.10 -10.10
N ALA A 219 -4.15 8.28 -9.04
CA ALA A 219 -5.00 8.44 -7.85
C ALA A 219 -4.23 8.25 -6.55
N ASN A 220 -4.78 8.79 -5.47
CA ASN A 220 -4.36 8.47 -4.11
C ASN A 220 -5.46 7.72 -3.35
N LEU A 221 -5.13 7.21 -2.16
CA LEU A 221 -6.08 6.47 -1.32
C LEU A 221 -7.36 7.24 -0.98
N LYS A 222 -7.28 8.57 -0.80
CA LYS A 222 -8.47 9.41 -0.56
C LYS A 222 -9.39 9.42 -1.77
N MET A 223 -8.84 9.53 -2.97
CA MET A 223 -9.63 9.47 -4.20
C MET A 223 -10.30 8.09 -4.38
N LEU A 224 -9.67 7.00 -3.94
CA LEU A 224 -10.32 5.68 -3.97
C LEU A 224 -11.54 5.62 -3.05
N GLU A 225 -11.42 6.16 -1.83
CA GLU A 225 -12.54 6.30 -0.88
C GLU A 225 -13.67 7.17 -1.45
N ASP A 226 -13.31 8.21 -2.21
CA ASP A 226 -14.27 9.08 -2.89
C ASP A 226 -14.87 8.47 -4.18
N GLY A 227 -14.64 7.17 -4.43
CA GLY A 227 -15.27 6.44 -5.54
C GLY A 227 -14.56 6.57 -6.88
N PHE A 228 -13.27 6.93 -6.91
CA PHE A 228 -12.50 7.05 -8.15
C PHE A 228 -12.56 5.79 -9.02
N LEU A 229 -12.40 4.60 -8.45
CA LEU A 229 -12.44 3.33 -9.20
C LEU A 229 -13.79 3.10 -9.88
N ASP A 230 -14.88 3.39 -9.16
CA ASP A 230 -16.23 3.27 -9.71
C ASP A 230 -16.37 4.21 -10.93
N SER A 231 -15.82 5.43 -10.86
CA SER A 231 -15.86 6.37 -11.98
C SER A 231 -15.04 5.93 -13.21
N ILE A 232 -13.95 5.17 -13.01
CA ILE A 232 -13.07 4.73 -14.11
C ILE A 232 -13.60 3.44 -14.77
N PHE A 233 -14.08 2.50 -13.97
CA PHE A 233 -14.56 1.21 -14.48
C PHE A 233 -15.95 1.27 -15.10
N SER A 234 -16.72 2.32 -14.81
CA SER A 234 -18.10 2.51 -15.30
C SER A 234 -18.21 3.40 -16.54
N ARG A 235 -17.11 3.96 -17.05
CA ARG A 235 -17.16 4.93 -18.16
C ARG A 235 -17.56 4.27 -19.48
N ASN A 236 -18.73 4.71 -19.98
CA ASN A 236 -19.00 4.90 -21.41
C ASN A 236 -18.45 6.25 -21.86
#